data_AF-A0A8T4MHD5-F1
#
_entry.id   AF-A0A8T4MHD5-F1
#
_cell.length_a   1.000
_cell.length_b   1.000
_cell.length_c   1.000
_cell.angle_alpha   90.00
_cell.angle_beta   90.00
_cell.angle_gamma   90.00
#
_symmetry.space_group_name_H-M   'P 1'
#
loop_
_entity.id
_entity.type
_entity.pdbx_description
1 polymer ?
#
loop_
_entity_poly.entity_id
_entity_poly.type
_entity_poly.pdbx_seq_one_letter_code
_entity_poly.pdbx_strand_id
1 'polypeptide(L)'
;METRGYTLANDEFAFLADLFGKILIEKDIPHVIVGGIATQAHTLDRMCKHHNRDVSSLVSDESIGNLDDYLRATNALDFALRFSEYDTLEGKTDWDLKESSGLAHSKVLRRINEICDAIVNRGIDGEGSYLSCGDEHIYNFKLEKGGLKKLGFRVSVDDRPTGSIRLKLSRWTKDLTGEEGLKDFNPDFYNQFIEEGVNLKIPYSKDCSRVFRSLRPIDLLAVKIALARPKDDMDIGNLVNALRLTGEFFTAPESLRVDGYSLRERLVPCYEKQLERFASKYGLNLPPASKIERARLANR
;
A
#
# COMPACT_ATOMS: atom_id res chain seq x y z
N MET A 1 6.56 -7.20 -25.20
CA MET A 1 7.42 -7.30 -24.01
C MET A 1 6.61 -7.99 -22.92
N GLU A 2 7.07 -9.14 -22.43
CA GLU A 2 6.48 -9.77 -21.25
C GLU A 2 6.64 -8.82 -20.06
N THR A 3 5.59 -8.68 -19.26
CA THR A 3 5.65 -7.85 -18.06
C THR A 3 6.24 -8.67 -16.94
N ARG A 4 7.54 -8.51 -16.70
CA ARG A 4 8.20 -9.05 -15.50
C ARG A 4 7.44 -8.58 -14.26
N GLY A 5 7.14 -9.52 -13.36
CA GLY A 5 6.64 -9.20 -12.02
C GLY A 5 7.80 -8.79 -11.12
N TYR A 6 7.58 -7.77 -10.30
CA TYR A 6 8.52 -7.27 -9.30
C TYR A 6 8.00 -7.54 -7.88
N THR A 7 8.93 -7.71 -6.96
CA THR A 7 8.70 -7.68 -5.52
C THR A 7 9.54 -6.56 -4.91
N LEU A 8 9.24 -6.14 -3.69
CA LEU A 8 10.07 -5.20 -2.94
C LEU A 8 11.44 -5.80 -2.58
N ALA A 9 11.69 -7.09 -2.81
CA ALA A 9 13.04 -7.65 -2.76
C ALA A 9 13.88 -7.24 -3.98
N ASN A 10 13.26 -6.84 -5.11
CA ASN A 10 13.96 -6.22 -6.21
C ASN A 10 14.30 -4.76 -5.85
N ASP A 11 15.57 -4.47 -5.65
CA ASP A 11 16.03 -3.18 -5.14
C ASP A 11 15.70 -2.01 -6.09
N GLU A 12 15.65 -2.23 -7.41
CA GLU A 12 15.21 -1.23 -8.38
C GLU A 12 13.72 -0.87 -8.23
N PHE A 13 12.88 -1.84 -7.90
CA PHE A 13 11.46 -1.63 -7.67
C PHE A 13 11.22 -0.90 -6.34
N ALA A 14 11.97 -1.30 -5.30
CA ALA A 14 11.96 -0.67 -3.99
C ALA A 14 12.51 0.76 -4.00
N PHE A 15 13.56 1.00 -4.79
CA PHE A 15 14.14 2.32 -5.02
C PHE A 15 13.10 3.27 -5.58
N LEU A 16 12.42 2.86 -6.65
CA LEU A 16 11.42 3.69 -7.30
C LEU A 16 10.26 4.01 -6.35
N ALA A 17 9.83 3.04 -5.52
CA ALA A 17 8.80 3.26 -4.51
C ALA A 17 9.22 4.27 -3.42
N ASP A 18 10.43 4.15 -2.88
CA ASP A 18 10.99 5.05 -1.86
C ASP A 18 11.16 6.48 -2.40
N LEU A 19 11.67 6.59 -3.62
CA LEU A 19 11.82 7.83 -4.37
C LEU A 19 10.47 8.55 -4.56
N PHE A 20 9.42 7.83 -4.98
CA PHE A 20 8.09 8.42 -5.09
C PHE A 20 7.53 8.89 -3.75
N GLY A 21 7.76 8.13 -2.68
CA GLY A 21 7.42 8.56 -1.34
C GLY A 21 8.07 9.91 -0.98
N LYS A 22 9.38 10.03 -1.20
CA LYS A 22 10.15 11.28 -0.96
C LYS A 22 9.59 12.47 -1.75
N ILE A 23 9.32 12.29 -3.05
CA ILE A 23 8.72 13.34 -3.89
C ILE A 23 7.38 13.80 -3.32
N LEU A 24 6.52 12.88 -2.88
CA LEU A 24 5.23 13.24 -2.29
C LEU A 24 5.40 13.99 -0.96
N ILE A 25 6.38 13.64 -0.13
CA ILE A 25 6.73 14.38 1.10
C ILE A 25 7.19 15.80 0.77
N GLU A 26 8.11 15.96 -0.18
CA GLU A 26 8.62 17.27 -0.60
C GLU A 26 7.54 18.22 -1.14
N LYS A 27 6.45 17.64 -1.66
CA LYS A 27 5.28 18.38 -2.15
C LYS A 27 4.20 18.58 -1.09
N ASP A 28 4.44 18.15 0.14
CA ASP A 28 3.48 18.20 1.24
C ASP A 28 2.16 17.49 0.89
N ILE A 29 2.26 16.32 0.25
CA ILE A 29 1.12 15.50 -0.14
C ILE A 29 1.04 14.31 0.83
N PRO A 30 0.05 14.29 1.74
CA PRO A 30 -0.16 13.15 2.60
C PRO A 30 -0.49 11.91 1.75
N HIS A 31 0.26 10.85 1.96
CA HIS A 31 0.17 9.64 1.16
C HIS A 31 0.50 8.40 1.97
N VAL A 32 0.13 7.25 1.41
CA VAL A 32 0.53 5.92 1.86
C VAL A 32 0.64 5.00 0.64
N ILE A 33 1.55 4.03 0.69
CA ILE A 33 1.53 2.89 -0.24
C ILE A 33 0.40 1.94 0.13
N VAL A 34 -0.22 1.34 -0.88
CA VAL A 34 -1.43 0.50 -0.73
C VAL A 34 -1.32 -0.80 -1.52
N GLY A 35 -2.36 -1.64 -1.44
CA GLY A 35 -2.46 -2.83 -2.30
C GLY A 35 -1.44 -3.90 -1.96
N GLY A 36 -0.82 -4.51 -2.98
CA GLY A 36 0.16 -5.59 -2.79
C GLY A 36 1.48 -5.10 -2.24
N ILE A 37 1.93 -3.91 -2.65
CA ILE A 37 3.21 -3.35 -2.20
C ILE A 37 3.20 -3.00 -0.71
N ALA A 38 2.06 -2.54 -0.18
CA ALA A 38 1.89 -2.32 1.25
C ALA A 38 2.07 -3.61 2.04
N THR A 39 1.45 -4.71 1.58
CA THR A 39 1.63 -6.04 2.18
C THR A 39 3.10 -6.45 2.18
N GLN A 40 3.74 -6.34 1.02
CA GLN A 40 5.16 -6.70 0.89
C GLN A 40 6.04 -5.88 1.83
N ALA A 41 5.78 -4.58 2.00
CA ALA A 41 6.56 -3.73 2.90
C ALA A 41 6.41 -4.17 4.36
N HIS A 42 5.19 -4.48 4.80
CA HIS A 42 4.94 -5.02 6.14
C HIS A 42 5.57 -6.39 6.37
N THR A 43 5.51 -7.27 5.36
CA THR A 43 6.12 -8.60 5.41
C THR A 43 7.64 -8.49 5.51
N LEU A 44 8.28 -7.72 4.61
CA LEU A 44 9.72 -7.51 4.59
C LEU A 44 10.24 -6.86 5.88
N ASP A 45 9.58 -5.81 6.37
CA ASP A 45 9.95 -5.14 7.63
C ASP A 45 10.01 -6.15 8.79
N ARG A 46 9.01 -7.03 8.90
CA ARG A 46 8.93 -8.04 9.95
C ARG A 46 9.91 -9.18 9.77
N MET A 47 10.15 -9.63 8.53
CA MET A 47 11.17 -10.63 8.25
C MET A 47 12.57 -10.11 8.61
N CYS A 48 12.90 -8.87 8.22
CA CYS A 48 14.17 -8.23 8.57
C CYS A 48 14.36 -8.15 10.09
N LYS A 49 13.31 -7.73 10.83
CA LYS A 49 13.33 -7.67 12.30
C LYS A 49 13.45 -9.05 12.95
N HIS A 50 12.68 -10.03 12.49
CA HIS A 50 12.66 -11.37 13.06
C HIS A 50 14.00 -12.09 12.90
N HIS A 51 14.60 -11.99 11.70
CA HIS A 51 15.89 -12.62 11.42
C HIS A 51 17.10 -11.75 11.78
N ASN A 52 16.87 -10.49 12.17
CA ASN A 52 17.91 -9.47 12.41
C ASN A 52 18.89 -9.34 11.22
N ARG A 53 18.33 -9.16 10.02
CA ARG A 53 19.06 -9.11 8.75
C ARG A 53 18.47 -8.05 7.82
N ASP A 54 19.30 -7.57 6.88
CA ASP A 54 18.85 -6.75 5.75
C ASP A 54 18.28 -7.61 4.61
N VAL A 55 17.57 -6.97 3.67
CA VAL A 55 16.94 -7.64 2.52
C VAL A 55 17.96 -8.40 1.69
N SER A 56 19.14 -7.83 1.41
CA SER A 56 20.18 -8.50 0.61
C SER A 56 20.65 -9.82 1.24
N SER A 57 20.75 -9.83 2.58
CA SER A 57 21.10 -11.00 3.38
C SER A 57 19.96 -12.01 3.49
N LEU A 58 18.69 -11.58 3.43
CA LEU A 58 17.54 -12.47 3.39
C LEU A 58 17.40 -13.17 2.03
N VAL A 59 17.64 -12.45 0.92
CA VAL A 59 17.55 -13.00 -0.44
C VAL A 59 18.56 -14.12 -0.67
N SER A 60 19.72 -14.05 -0.02
CA SER A 60 20.80 -15.03 -0.14
C SER A 60 20.73 -16.17 0.89
N ASP A 61 19.79 -16.13 1.84
CA ASP A 61 19.70 -17.13 2.92
C ASP A 61 18.80 -18.32 2.55
N GLU A 62 19.42 -19.44 2.19
CA GLU A 62 18.73 -20.69 1.89
C GLU A 62 17.86 -21.22 3.04
N SER A 63 18.16 -20.87 4.30
CA SER A 63 17.41 -21.36 5.46
C SER A 63 16.03 -20.72 5.62
N ILE A 64 15.79 -19.57 4.97
CA ILE A 64 14.52 -18.85 4.99
C ILE A 64 13.58 -19.33 3.87
N GLY A 65 14.13 -20.09 2.91
CA GLY A 65 13.46 -20.44 1.67
C GLY A 65 13.47 -19.28 0.68
N ASN A 66 12.71 -19.40 -0.40
CA ASN A 66 12.65 -18.34 -1.40
C ASN A 66 11.86 -17.15 -0.87
N LEU A 67 12.50 -15.99 -0.70
CA LEU A 67 11.86 -14.77 -0.20
C LEU A 67 10.65 -14.35 -1.08
N ASP A 68 10.70 -14.66 -2.38
CA ASP A 68 9.60 -14.38 -3.31
C ASP A 68 8.34 -15.21 -3.01
N ASP A 69 8.43 -16.33 -2.27
CA ASP A 69 7.25 -17.08 -1.82
C ASP A 69 6.41 -16.27 -0.82
N TYR A 70 7.04 -15.32 -0.11
CA TYR A 70 6.39 -14.42 0.83
C TYR A 70 5.94 -13.10 0.19
N LEU A 71 6.36 -12.81 -1.05
CA LEU A 71 6.13 -11.54 -1.72
C LEU A 71 5.43 -11.74 -3.07
N ARG A 72 4.12 -11.44 -3.13
CA ARG A 72 3.37 -11.56 -4.39
C ARG A 72 3.89 -10.57 -5.43
N ALA A 73 4.45 -11.08 -6.53
CA ALA A 73 4.89 -10.25 -7.63
C ALA A 73 3.79 -9.30 -8.15
N THR A 74 4.20 -8.08 -8.49
CA THR A 74 3.36 -6.99 -9.02
C THR A 74 4.18 -6.15 -10.00
N ASN A 75 3.52 -5.44 -10.91
CA ASN A 75 4.17 -4.46 -11.77
C ASN A 75 3.63 -3.05 -11.52
N ALA A 76 3.00 -2.84 -10.37
CA ALA A 76 2.34 -1.59 -10.02
C ALA A 76 2.79 -1.10 -8.64
N LEU A 77 3.15 0.17 -8.59
CA LEU A 77 3.30 0.96 -7.39
C LEU A 77 1.98 1.70 -7.15
N ASP A 78 1.20 1.24 -6.17
CA ASP A 78 -0.09 1.83 -5.84
C ASP A 78 0.07 2.78 -4.62
N PHE A 79 -0.15 4.07 -4.83
CA PHE A 79 -0.19 5.09 -3.79
C PHE A 79 -1.59 5.65 -3.64
N ALA A 80 -2.03 5.77 -2.40
CA ALA A 80 -3.20 6.56 -2.07
C ALA A 80 -2.78 7.92 -1.54
N LEU A 81 -3.43 8.95 -2.07
CA LEU A 81 -3.17 10.35 -1.77
C LEU A 81 -4.37 10.95 -1.05
N ARG A 82 -4.10 11.83 -0.09
CA ARG A 82 -5.08 12.76 0.45
C ARG A 82 -4.81 14.14 -0.15
N PHE A 83 -5.87 14.77 -0.63
CA PHE A 83 -5.83 16.18 -1.02
C PHE A 83 -6.48 16.99 0.10
N SER A 84 -5.92 18.15 0.41
CA SER A 84 -6.43 19.00 1.49
C SER A 84 -7.83 19.54 1.14
N GLU A 85 -8.65 19.89 2.12
CA GLU A 85 -9.96 20.52 1.88
C GLU A 85 -9.84 21.86 1.13
N TYR A 86 -8.69 22.52 1.21
CA TYR A 86 -8.38 23.73 0.42
C TYR A 86 -8.21 23.45 -1.08
N ASP A 87 -7.92 22.19 -1.47
CA ASP A 87 -7.97 21.76 -2.87
C ASP A 87 -9.40 21.47 -3.35
N THR A 88 -10.33 21.26 -2.41
CA THR A 88 -11.75 20.97 -2.66
C THR A 88 -12.64 22.03 -2.02
N LEU A 89 -12.63 23.26 -2.56
CA LEU A 89 -13.66 24.32 -2.35
C LEU A 89 -14.19 24.47 -0.90
N GLU A 90 -13.70 25.49 -0.19
CA GLU A 90 -14.43 26.19 0.87
C GLU A 90 -15.17 25.28 1.88
N GLY A 91 -14.43 24.36 2.52
CA GLY A 91 -14.93 23.65 3.72
C GLY A 91 -16.13 22.74 3.47
N LYS A 92 -16.37 22.28 2.24
CA LYS A 92 -17.39 21.27 1.94
C LYS A 92 -16.81 19.86 2.06
N THR A 93 -17.50 19.02 2.82
CA THR A 93 -17.10 17.61 3.00
C THR A 93 -17.32 16.84 1.70
N ASP A 94 -16.60 15.73 1.50
CA ASP A 94 -16.65 14.91 0.27
C ASP A 94 -18.07 14.40 -0.09
N TRP A 95 -19.00 14.45 0.87
CA TRP A 95 -20.41 14.11 0.69
C TRP A 95 -21.23 15.21 -0.01
N ASP A 96 -20.88 16.48 0.18
CA ASP A 96 -21.54 17.62 -0.48
C ASP A 96 -21.22 17.70 -1.98
N LEU A 97 -20.20 16.96 -2.44
CA LEU A 97 -19.73 16.95 -3.83
C LEU A 97 -20.44 15.90 -4.71
N LYS A 98 -21.41 15.14 -4.18
CA LYS A 98 -22.21 14.21 -5.00
C LYS A 98 -23.02 14.90 -6.10
N GLU A 99 -23.39 16.17 -5.93
CA GLU A 99 -24.16 16.94 -6.92
C GLU A 99 -23.31 17.85 -7.84
N SER A 100 -21.99 17.99 -7.58
CA SER A 100 -21.06 18.83 -8.37
C SER A 100 -19.91 18.01 -9.00
N SER A 101 -20.22 16.74 -9.30
CA SER A 101 -19.31 15.62 -9.60
C SER A 101 -18.31 15.81 -10.76
N GLY A 102 -18.53 16.78 -11.65
CA GLY A 102 -17.62 17.08 -12.76
C GLY A 102 -16.41 17.96 -12.37
N LEU A 103 -16.62 19.00 -11.56
CA LEU A 103 -15.62 20.03 -11.29
C LEU A 103 -14.62 19.63 -10.19
N ALA A 104 -15.08 18.94 -9.15
CA ALA A 104 -14.19 18.42 -8.11
C ALA A 104 -13.31 17.27 -8.63
N HIS A 105 -13.88 16.39 -9.48
CA HIS A 105 -13.12 15.32 -10.12
C HIS A 105 -12.08 15.87 -11.10
N SER A 106 -12.38 16.93 -11.85
CA SER A 106 -11.43 17.55 -12.76
C SER A 106 -10.28 18.25 -12.03
N LYS A 107 -10.53 18.87 -10.86
CA LYS A 107 -9.47 19.45 -10.01
C LYS A 107 -8.53 18.41 -9.41
N VAL A 108 -9.06 17.30 -8.87
CA VAL A 108 -8.23 16.19 -8.36
C VAL A 108 -7.40 15.57 -9.48
N LEU A 109 -8.01 15.30 -10.64
CA LEU A 109 -7.28 14.79 -11.80
C LEU A 109 -6.23 15.79 -12.30
N ARG A 110 -6.53 17.10 -12.28
CA ARG A 110 -5.56 18.13 -12.59
C ARG A 110 -4.40 18.12 -11.60
N ARG A 111 -4.66 17.97 -10.30
CA ARG A 111 -3.61 17.90 -9.28
C ARG A 111 -2.75 16.66 -9.41
N ILE A 112 -3.36 15.50 -9.66
CA ILE A 112 -2.63 14.26 -10.01
C ILE A 112 -1.80 14.50 -11.27
N ASN A 113 -2.35 15.13 -12.31
CA ASN A 113 -1.61 15.47 -13.51
C ASN A 113 -0.46 16.46 -13.23
N GLU A 114 -0.63 17.44 -12.36
CA GLU A 114 0.43 18.36 -11.94
C GLU A 114 1.55 17.63 -11.19
N ILE A 115 1.21 16.65 -10.35
CA ILE A 115 2.21 15.79 -9.68
C ILE A 115 2.94 14.97 -10.72
N CYS A 116 2.20 14.28 -11.61
CA CYS A 116 2.74 13.52 -12.72
C CYS A 116 3.62 14.38 -13.62
N ASP A 117 3.18 15.58 -14.00
CA ASP A 117 3.89 16.51 -14.85
C ASP A 117 5.04 17.20 -14.11
N ALA A 118 5.01 17.33 -12.78
CA ALA A 118 6.17 17.76 -12.00
C ALA A 118 7.24 16.66 -11.98
N ILE A 119 6.83 15.40 -11.88
CA ILE A 119 7.71 14.23 -12.04
C ILE A 119 8.29 14.19 -13.48
N VAL A 120 7.48 14.49 -14.51
CA VAL A 120 7.91 14.48 -15.93
C VAL A 120 8.78 15.69 -16.30
N ASN A 121 8.32 16.92 -16.03
CA ASN A 121 8.80 18.15 -16.67
C ASN A 121 9.87 18.89 -15.88
N ARG A 122 10.00 18.65 -14.57
CA ARG A 122 11.03 19.34 -13.76
C ARG A 122 12.38 18.61 -13.76
N GLY A 123 12.52 17.52 -14.51
CA GLY A 123 13.72 16.68 -14.46
C GLY A 123 14.02 16.16 -13.05
N ILE A 124 13.01 16.11 -12.18
CA ILE A 124 13.14 15.59 -10.82
C ILE A 124 13.15 14.06 -10.94
N ASP A 125 14.35 13.51 -10.97
CA ASP A 125 14.83 12.26 -10.40
C ASP A 125 13.95 11.00 -10.49
N GLY A 126 13.06 10.88 -11.48
CA GLY A 126 12.37 9.62 -11.82
C GLY A 126 12.97 8.90 -13.03
N GLU A 127 13.72 9.64 -13.85
CA GLU A 127 14.55 9.12 -14.94
C GLU A 127 16.01 9.32 -14.60
N GLY A 128 16.89 8.47 -15.11
CA GLY A 128 18.33 8.58 -14.89
C GLY A 128 18.96 7.30 -14.37
N SER A 129 20.26 7.41 -14.07
CA SER A 129 21.10 6.33 -13.60
C SER A 129 21.31 6.46 -12.09
N TYR A 130 20.93 5.43 -11.34
CA TYR A 130 21.02 5.39 -9.88
C TYR A 130 21.85 4.20 -9.45
N LEU A 131 22.62 4.35 -8.39
CA LEU A 131 23.40 3.26 -7.82
C LEU A 131 22.54 2.45 -6.84
N SER A 132 22.70 1.13 -6.84
CA SER A 132 22.01 0.23 -5.92
C SER A 132 22.42 0.46 -4.46
N CYS A 133 21.59 0.01 -3.51
CA CYS A 133 21.93 0.10 -2.09
C CYS A 133 23.21 -0.66 -1.68
N GLY A 134 23.74 -1.53 -2.54
CA GLY A 134 25.00 -2.27 -2.33
C GLY A 134 26.14 -1.81 -3.25
N ASP A 135 25.93 -0.77 -4.05
CA ASP A 135 26.87 -0.29 -5.07
C ASP A 135 27.24 -1.34 -6.14
N GLU A 136 26.44 -2.40 -6.27
CA GLU A 136 26.68 -3.52 -7.19
C GLU A 136 26.07 -3.31 -8.59
N HIS A 137 25.02 -2.48 -8.69
CA HIS A 137 24.21 -2.35 -9.90
C HIS A 137 23.84 -0.91 -10.19
N ILE A 138 23.70 -0.57 -11.47
CA ILE A 138 23.18 0.71 -11.93
C ILE A 138 21.74 0.52 -12.44
N TYR A 139 20.81 1.27 -11.86
CA TYR A 139 19.42 1.33 -12.26
C TYR A 139 19.20 2.49 -13.22
N ASN A 140 18.71 2.16 -14.41
CA ASN A 140 18.33 3.14 -15.41
C ASN A 140 16.81 3.15 -15.52
N PHE A 141 16.19 4.23 -15.06
CA PHE A 141 14.75 4.46 -15.20
C PHE A 141 14.47 5.40 -16.37
N LYS A 142 13.48 5.05 -17.19
CA LYS A 142 12.98 5.89 -18.27
C LYS A 142 11.46 5.91 -18.21
N LEU A 143 10.87 7.09 -18.10
CA LEU A 143 9.45 7.30 -18.05
C LEU A 143 8.81 6.95 -19.40
N GLU A 144 7.72 6.20 -19.33
CA GLU A 144 6.84 5.88 -20.44
C GLU A 144 5.46 6.47 -20.14
N LYS A 145 5.13 7.59 -20.78
CA LYS A 145 3.79 8.21 -20.67
C LYS A 145 2.82 7.47 -21.60
N GLY A 146 2.02 6.56 -21.05
CA GLY A 146 0.99 5.79 -21.78
C GLY A 146 -0.35 6.52 -21.93
N GLY A 147 -0.39 7.84 -21.76
CA GLY A 147 -1.58 8.69 -21.72
C GLY A 147 -1.71 9.50 -20.42
N LEU A 148 -2.77 10.32 -20.30
CA LEU A 148 -2.96 11.28 -19.19
C LEU A 148 -3.04 10.63 -17.80
N LYS A 149 -3.42 9.34 -17.69
CA LYS A 149 -3.65 8.65 -16.41
C LYS A 149 -2.75 7.45 -16.17
N LYS A 150 -1.73 7.22 -17.02
CA LYS A 150 -0.89 6.03 -16.97
C LYS A 150 0.57 6.43 -17.06
N LEU A 151 1.19 6.63 -15.90
CA LEU A 151 2.63 6.72 -15.79
C LEU A 151 3.20 5.30 -15.69
N GLY A 152 4.07 4.94 -16.63
CA GLY A 152 4.91 3.76 -16.56
C GLY A 152 6.38 4.17 -16.54
N PHE A 153 7.24 3.27 -16.07
CA PHE A 153 8.69 3.43 -16.09
C PHE A 153 9.26 2.18 -16.73
N ARG A 154 9.98 2.31 -17.82
CA ARG A 154 10.90 1.27 -18.29
C ARG A 154 12.09 1.24 -17.35
N VAL A 155 12.47 0.03 -16.98
CA VAL A 155 13.58 -0.22 -16.07
C VAL A 155 14.65 -1.00 -16.82
N SER A 156 15.88 -0.62 -16.58
CA SER A 156 17.07 -1.38 -16.97
C SER A 156 18.02 -1.46 -15.79
N VAL A 157 18.70 -2.59 -15.66
CA VAL A 157 19.73 -2.84 -14.64
C VAL A 157 21.01 -3.22 -15.38
N ASP A 158 22.09 -2.48 -15.17
CA ASP A 158 23.37 -2.65 -15.88
C ASP A 158 23.21 -2.69 -17.40
N ASP A 159 22.47 -1.71 -17.92
CA ASP A 159 22.11 -1.55 -19.33
C ASP A 159 21.27 -2.69 -19.95
N ARG A 160 20.80 -3.63 -19.12
CA ARG A 160 19.90 -4.71 -19.55
C ARG A 160 18.45 -4.33 -19.25
N PRO A 161 17.55 -4.30 -20.26
CA PRO A 161 16.13 -4.05 -20.02
C PRO A 161 15.54 -5.13 -19.12
N THR A 162 14.99 -4.75 -17.96
CA THR A 162 14.43 -5.69 -16.98
C THR A 162 12.90 -5.74 -17.01
N GLY A 163 12.23 -4.65 -17.41
CA GLY A 163 10.78 -4.64 -17.58
C GLY A 163 10.18 -3.24 -17.47
N SER A 164 8.92 -3.17 -17.03
CA SER A 164 8.26 -1.89 -16.76
C SER A 164 7.45 -1.89 -15.46
N ILE A 165 7.48 -0.75 -14.76
CA ILE A 165 6.78 -0.50 -13.51
C ILE A 165 5.70 0.55 -13.76
N ARG A 166 4.47 0.30 -13.33
CA ARG A 166 3.35 1.26 -13.44
C ARG A 166 3.19 2.02 -12.14
N LEU A 167 3.12 3.34 -12.20
CA LEU A 167 2.73 4.14 -11.05
C LEU A 167 1.22 4.39 -11.10
N LYS A 168 0.53 4.08 -10.01
CA LYS A 168 -0.89 4.39 -9.82
C LYS A 168 -1.05 5.30 -8.62
N LEU A 169 -1.56 6.49 -8.89
CA LEU A 169 -1.94 7.46 -7.89
C LEU A 169 -3.47 7.48 -7.83
N SER A 170 -4.03 7.16 -6.67
CA SER A 170 -5.48 7.18 -6.46
C SER A 170 -5.86 8.13 -5.33
N ARG A 171 -7.02 8.77 -5.47
CA ARG A 171 -7.76 9.27 -4.31
C ARG A 171 -8.47 8.04 -3.74
N TRP A 172 -7.98 7.54 -2.60
CA TRP A 172 -8.39 6.26 -2.01
C TRP A 172 -9.91 6.02 -2.09
N THR A 173 -10.69 7.09 -1.88
CA THR A 173 -12.16 7.06 -1.81
C THR A 173 -12.86 6.65 -3.10
N LYS A 174 -12.45 7.07 -4.31
CA LYS A 174 -13.26 6.84 -5.53
C LYS A 174 -12.97 5.50 -6.22
N ASP A 175 -11.72 5.06 -6.23
CA ASP A 175 -11.31 3.81 -6.88
C ASP A 175 -11.71 2.57 -6.06
N LEU A 176 -11.94 2.76 -4.76
CA LEU A 176 -12.47 1.73 -3.85
C LEU A 176 -13.97 1.87 -3.57
N THR A 177 -14.69 2.84 -4.13
CA THR A 177 -16.17 2.87 -4.08
C THR A 177 -16.82 2.54 -5.43
N GLY A 178 -16.03 2.15 -6.43
CA GLY A 178 -16.52 1.66 -7.72
C GLY A 178 -17.32 0.35 -7.58
N GLU A 179 -17.80 -0.21 -8.70
CA GLU A 179 -18.71 -1.36 -8.69
C GLU A 179 -18.19 -2.59 -7.92
N GLU A 180 -16.87 -2.77 -7.85
CA GLU A 180 -16.15 -3.85 -7.13
C GLU A 180 -15.49 -3.40 -5.80
N GLY A 181 -15.78 -2.19 -5.32
CA GLY A 181 -15.11 -1.57 -4.19
C GLY A 181 -15.75 -1.80 -2.81
N LEU A 182 -15.07 -1.31 -1.77
CA LEU A 182 -15.52 -1.08 -0.39
C LEU A 182 -16.73 -0.13 -0.27
N LYS A 183 -17.82 -0.41 -1.00
CA LYS A 183 -19.03 0.44 -1.11
C LYS A 183 -19.64 0.83 0.23
N ASP A 184 -19.44 0.01 1.25
CA ASP A 184 -20.05 0.17 2.57
C ASP A 184 -19.03 0.52 3.67
N PHE A 185 -17.77 0.78 3.32
CA PHE A 185 -16.76 1.16 4.31
C PHE A 185 -16.86 2.67 4.61
N ASN A 186 -16.82 3.05 5.89
CA ASN A 186 -16.98 4.44 6.30
C ASN A 186 -15.89 5.33 5.63
N PRO A 187 -16.27 6.36 4.84
CA PRO A 187 -15.31 7.23 4.20
C PRO A 187 -14.33 7.93 5.14
N ASP A 188 -14.74 8.23 6.38
CA ASP A 188 -13.91 8.93 7.36
C ASP A 188 -12.65 8.12 7.72
N PHE A 189 -12.76 6.78 7.71
CA PHE A 189 -11.61 5.91 7.94
C PHE A 189 -10.52 6.10 6.88
N TYR A 190 -10.83 6.49 5.65
CA TYR A 190 -9.81 6.64 4.62
C TYR A 190 -8.86 7.81 4.86
N ASN A 191 -9.38 8.93 5.36
CA ASN A 191 -8.53 10.06 5.75
C ASN A 191 -7.70 9.69 6.98
N GLN A 192 -8.35 9.06 7.97
CA GLN A 192 -7.69 8.57 9.18
C GLN A 192 -6.56 7.58 8.85
N PHE A 193 -6.77 6.67 7.90
CA PHE A 193 -5.77 5.68 7.47
C PHE A 193 -4.52 6.31 6.86
N ILE A 194 -4.66 7.40 6.11
CA ILE A 194 -3.53 8.13 5.53
C ILE A 194 -2.78 8.93 6.61
N GLU A 195 -3.52 9.54 7.54
CA GLU A 195 -2.96 10.28 8.68
C GLU A 195 -2.21 9.35 9.65
N GLU A 196 -2.83 8.24 10.05
CA GLU A 196 -2.32 7.24 10.99
C GLU A 196 -1.37 6.23 10.35
N GLY A 197 -1.02 6.43 9.07
CA GLY A 197 -0.05 5.61 8.36
C GLY A 197 1.28 5.52 9.09
N VAL A 198 1.94 4.37 8.97
CA VAL A 198 3.21 4.05 9.63
C VAL A 198 4.37 4.12 8.65
N ASN A 199 5.51 4.60 9.14
CA ASN A 199 6.76 4.58 8.37
C ASN A 199 7.50 3.27 8.66
N LEU A 200 7.65 2.45 7.62
CA LEU A 200 8.40 1.20 7.65
C LEU A 200 9.80 1.48 7.13
N LYS A 201 10.80 1.47 8.02
CA LYS A 201 12.21 1.60 7.65
C LYS A 201 12.80 0.21 7.44
N ILE A 202 12.94 -0.20 6.18
CA ILE A 202 13.41 -1.54 5.81
C ILE A 202 14.91 -1.46 5.47
N PRO A 203 15.78 -2.23 6.15
CA PRO A 203 17.21 -2.27 5.82
C PRO A 203 17.43 -3.10 4.56
N TYR A 204 17.99 -2.50 3.50
CA TYR A 204 18.29 -3.20 2.23
C TYR A 204 19.73 -3.70 2.20
N SER A 205 20.65 -2.95 2.79
CA SER A 205 22.05 -3.31 3.01
C SER A 205 22.53 -2.73 4.34
N LYS A 206 23.80 -2.97 4.70
CA LYS A 206 24.44 -2.45 5.91
C LYS A 206 24.29 -0.93 6.08
N ASP A 207 24.45 -0.19 4.99
CA ASP A 207 24.51 1.28 5.00
C ASP A 207 23.31 1.93 4.29
N CYS A 208 22.34 1.12 3.82
CA CYS A 208 21.18 1.59 3.07
C CYS A 208 19.86 1.10 3.69
N SER A 209 18.94 2.02 3.95
CA SER A 209 17.56 1.70 4.32
C SER A 209 16.59 2.50 3.46
N ARG A 210 15.45 1.88 3.14
CA ARG A 210 14.35 2.53 2.43
C ARG A 210 13.18 2.76 3.38
N VAL A 211 12.44 3.85 3.17
CA VAL A 211 11.34 4.23 4.06
C VAL A 211 10.03 4.21 3.28
N PHE A 212 9.13 3.32 3.66
CA PHE A 212 7.81 3.22 3.06
C PHE A 212 6.74 3.67 4.05
N ARG A 213 6.01 4.73 3.71
CA ARG A 213 4.81 5.11 4.47
C ARG A 213 3.64 4.24 4.03
N SER A 214 3.15 3.37 4.90
CA SER A 214 2.06 2.43 4.60
C SER A 214 0.88 2.58 5.57
N LEU A 215 -0.23 1.93 5.27
CA LEU A 215 -1.30 1.75 6.24
C LEU A 215 -0.79 1.02 7.48
N ARG A 216 -1.49 1.14 8.62
CA ARG A 216 -1.23 0.20 9.71
C ARG A 216 -1.60 -1.23 9.27
N PRO A 217 -0.98 -2.27 9.84
CA PRO A 217 -1.29 -3.66 9.49
C PRO A 217 -2.78 -3.99 9.64
N ILE A 218 -3.41 -3.47 10.70
CA ILE A 218 -4.83 -3.65 10.99
C ILE A 218 -5.72 -3.05 9.89
N ASP A 219 -5.40 -1.83 9.43
CA ASP A 219 -6.17 -1.13 8.39
C ASP A 219 -5.97 -1.81 7.03
N LEU A 220 -4.74 -2.26 6.74
CA LEU A 220 -4.43 -3.00 5.52
C LEU A 220 -5.15 -4.35 5.46
N LEU A 221 -5.20 -5.08 6.58
CA LEU A 221 -5.98 -6.32 6.68
C LEU A 221 -7.47 -6.04 6.53
N ALA A 222 -8.02 -5.02 7.20
CA ALA A 222 -9.43 -4.67 7.06
C ALA A 222 -9.80 -4.39 5.60
N VAL A 223 -9.01 -3.57 4.89
CA VAL A 223 -9.23 -3.28 3.46
C VAL A 223 -9.20 -4.56 2.62
N LYS A 224 -8.24 -5.46 2.86
CA LYS A 224 -8.12 -6.71 2.08
C LYS A 224 -9.23 -7.71 2.38
N ILE A 225 -9.62 -7.85 3.64
CA ILE A 225 -10.72 -8.71 4.07
C ILE A 225 -12.04 -8.23 3.45
N ALA A 226 -12.29 -6.92 3.46
CA ALA A 226 -13.51 -6.36 2.90
C ALA A 226 -13.57 -6.47 1.37
N LEU A 227 -12.44 -6.33 0.67
CA LEU A 227 -12.37 -6.54 -0.79
C LEU A 227 -12.47 -8.02 -1.20
N ALA A 228 -11.88 -8.92 -0.40
CA ALA A 228 -11.93 -10.37 -0.58
C ALA A 228 -11.65 -10.88 -2.01
N ARG A 229 -10.72 -10.22 -2.75
CA ARG A 229 -10.37 -10.67 -4.10
C ARG A 229 -9.48 -11.91 -4.03
N PRO A 230 -9.48 -12.81 -5.03
CA PRO A 230 -8.63 -14.00 -5.01
C PRO A 230 -7.14 -13.72 -4.78
N LYS A 231 -6.63 -12.61 -5.34
CA LYS A 231 -5.24 -12.17 -5.15
C LYS A 231 -4.92 -11.68 -3.73
N ASP A 232 -5.94 -11.29 -2.97
CA ASP A 232 -5.76 -10.81 -1.59
C ASP A 232 -5.57 -11.99 -0.61
N ASP A 233 -5.99 -13.22 -0.95
CA ASP A 233 -5.80 -14.38 -0.07
C ASP A 233 -4.33 -14.64 0.26
N MET A 234 -3.45 -14.55 -0.74
CA MET A 234 -2.01 -14.71 -0.55
C MET A 234 -1.42 -13.53 0.23
N ASP A 235 -1.83 -12.30 -0.09
CA ASP A 235 -1.39 -11.11 0.63
C ASP A 235 -1.78 -11.17 2.11
N ILE A 236 -3.02 -11.59 2.41
CA ILE A 236 -3.52 -11.76 3.76
C ILE A 236 -2.72 -12.85 4.49
N GLY A 237 -2.51 -14.01 3.85
CA GLY A 237 -1.73 -15.10 4.44
C GLY A 237 -0.31 -14.68 4.80
N ASN A 238 0.39 -14.01 3.88
CA ASN A 238 1.76 -13.56 4.08
C ASN A 238 1.86 -12.50 5.18
N LEU A 239 0.91 -11.54 5.22
CA LEU A 239 0.87 -10.53 6.27
C LEU A 239 0.56 -11.13 7.65
N VAL A 240 -0.39 -12.06 7.75
CA VAL A 240 -0.71 -12.74 9.01
C VAL A 240 0.50 -13.53 9.52
N ASN A 241 1.19 -14.26 8.64
CA ASN A 241 2.39 -15.00 9.01
C ASN A 241 3.49 -14.06 9.51
N ALA A 242 3.75 -12.95 8.82
CA ALA A 242 4.72 -11.95 9.23
C ALA A 242 4.39 -11.33 10.60
N LEU A 243 3.11 -11.02 10.85
CA LEU A 243 2.63 -10.52 12.14
C LEU A 243 2.79 -11.56 13.26
N ARG A 244 2.61 -12.85 12.96
CA ARG A 244 2.83 -13.93 13.94
C ARG A 244 4.30 -14.10 14.29
N LEU A 245 5.21 -14.02 13.31
CA LEU A 245 6.67 -14.12 13.52
C LEU A 245 7.20 -13.07 14.51
N THR A 246 6.55 -11.92 14.57
CA THR A 246 6.93 -10.80 15.45
C THR A 246 6.07 -10.69 16.72
N GLY A 247 5.11 -11.61 16.92
CA GLY A 247 4.17 -11.58 18.05
C GLY A 247 3.09 -10.49 17.93
N GLU A 248 3.07 -9.71 16.86
CA GLU A 248 2.15 -8.59 16.67
C GLU A 248 0.70 -9.02 16.38
N PHE A 249 0.49 -10.28 15.97
CA PHE A 249 -0.84 -10.84 15.70
C PHE A 249 -1.64 -11.20 16.97
N PHE A 250 -1.00 -11.28 18.14
CA PHE A 250 -1.69 -11.65 19.39
C PHE A 250 -1.26 -10.78 20.59
N THR A 251 -0.01 -10.33 20.64
CA THR A 251 0.61 -9.77 21.85
C THR A 251 1.43 -8.50 21.55
N ALA A 252 0.89 -7.56 20.77
CA ALA A 252 1.52 -6.26 20.52
C ALA A 252 0.93 -5.12 21.37
N PRO A 253 1.65 -3.99 21.52
CA PRO A 253 1.06 -2.71 21.94
C PRO A 253 -0.16 -2.36 21.09
N GLU A 254 -1.15 -1.69 21.68
CA GLU A 254 -2.46 -1.41 21.08
C GLU A 254 -2.38 -0.78 19.68
N SER A 255 -1.38 0.08 19.43
CA SER A 255 -1.17 0.75 18.15
C SER A 255 -0.70 -0.15 16.99
N LEU A 256 -0.16 -1.34 17.29
CA LEU A 256 0.38 -2.29 16.31
C LEU A 256 -0.33 -3.65 16.32
N ARG A 257 -1.11 -3.92 17.38
CA ARG A 257 -1.80 -5.18 17.56
C ARG A 257 -2.93 -5.35 16.55
N VAL A 258 -2.94 -6.51 15.91
CA VAL A 258 -4.08 -6.97 15.13
C VAL A 258 -4.90 -7.91 16.00
N ASP A 259 -6.11 -7.50 16.38
CA ASP A 259 -7.03 -8.37 17.12
C ASP A 259 -8.45 -8.35 16.56
N GLY A 260 -9.26 -9.31 17.04
CA GLY A 260 -10.65 -9.46 16.61
C GLY A 260 -11.53 -8.26 16.94
N TYR A 261 -11.21 -7.49 17.99
CA TYR A 261 -11.97 -6.30 18.37
C TYR A 261 -11.73 -5.17 17.38
N SER A 262 -10.46 -4.86 17.12
CA SER A 262 -10.01 -3.82 16.21
C SER A 262 -10.42 -4.09 14.77
N LEU A 263 -10.41 -5.38 14.34
CA LEU A 263 -10.92 -5.78 13.03
C LEU A 263 -12.44 -5.68 12.95
N ARG A 264 -13.17 -6.09 14.00
CA ARG A 264 -14.63 -5.96 14.06
C ARG A 264 -15.05 -4.50 13.95
N GLU A 265 -14.41 -3.60 14.71
CA GLU A 265 -14.70 -2.16 14.68
C GLU A 265 -14.55 -1.55 13.27
N ARG A 266 -13.58 -2.02 12.49
CA ARG A 266 -13.34 -1.54 11.12
C ARG A 266 -14.28 -2.16 10.08
N LEU A 267 -14.64 -3.43 10.25
CA LEU A 267 -15.34 -4.22 9.22
C LEU A 267 -16.85 -4.33 9.44
N VAL A 268 -17.30 -4.30 10.69
CA VAL A 268 -18.71 -4.46 11.06
C VAL A 268 -19.29 -3.05 11.23
N PRO A 269 -20.39 -2.72 10.53
CA PRO A 269 -21.51 -3.61 10.18
C PRO A 269 -21.54 -4.23 8.77
N CYS A 270 -20.54 -3.99 7.93
CA CYS A 270 -20.71 -4.18 6.48
C CYS A 270 -20.12 -5.48 5.93
N TYR A 271 -19.14 -6.05 6.63
CA TYR A 271 -18.33 -7.16 6.15
C TYR A 271 -18.22 -8.32 7.16
N GLU A 272 -19.30 -8.59 7.91
CA GLU A 272 -19.29 -9.60 8.98
C GLU A 272 -18.95 -11.01 8.46
N LYS A 273 -19.55 -11.45 7.34
CA LYS A 273 -19.25 -12.76 6.74
C LYS A 273 -17.78 -12.90 6.34
N GLN A 274 -17.19 -11.84 5.79
CA GLN A 274 -15.78 -11.82 5.42
C GLN A 274 -14.89 -11.90 6.67
N LEU A 275 -15.23 -11.15 7.72
CA LEU A 275 -14.54 -11.19 9.01
C LEU A 275 -14.62 -12.59 9.66
N GLU A 276 -15.79 -13.23 9.67
CA GLU A 276 -15.96 -14.59 10.21
C GLU A 276 -15.12 -15.62 9.46
N ARG A 277 -15.10 -15.56 8.12
CA ARG A 277 -14.26 -16.43 7.29
C ARG A 277 -12.78 -16.23 7.59
N PHE A 278 -12.34 -14.97 7.68
CA PHE A 278 -10.98 -14.63 8.05
C PHE A 278 -10.63 -15.17 9.44
N ALA A 279 -11.48 -14.94 10.43
CA ALA A 279 -11.27 -15.36 11.80
C ALA A 279 -11.18 -16.89 11.94
N SER A 280 -12.07 -17.62 11.26
CA SER A 280 -12.04 -19.08 11.20
C SER A 280 -10.74 -19.60 10.57
N LYS A 281 -10.33 -19.03 9.44
CA LYS A 281 -9.10 -19.43 8.71
C LYS A 281 -7.82 -19.20 9.52
N TYR A 282 -7.74 -18.11 10.28
CA TYR A 282 -6.54 -17.70 10.99
C TYR A 282 -6.62 -17.84 12.52
N GLY A 283 -7.63 -18.54 13.04
CA GLY A 283 -7.78 -18.83 14.47
C GLY A 283 -7.92 -17.57 15.33
N LEU A 284 -8.63 -16.56 14.84
CA LEU A 284 -8.84 -15.30 15.57
C LEU A 284 -10.13 -15.37 16.40
N ASN A 285 -10.04 -15.06 17.69
CA ASN A 285 -11.23 -14.92 18.53
C ASN A 285 -11.93 -13.59 18.21
N LEU A 286 -13.15 -13.66 17.67
CA LEU A 286 -13.98 -12.48 17.47
C LEU A 286 -14.76 -12.17 18.75
N PRO A 287 -14.77 -10.92 19.22
CA PRO A 287 -15.68 -10.54 20.30
C PRO A 287 -17.13 -10.68 19.84
N PRO A 288 -18.07 -10.93 20.76
CA PRO A 288 -19.48 -11.00 20.44
C PRO A 288 -19.95 -9.68 19.84
N ALA A 289 -20.85 -9.75 18.87
CA ALA A 289 -21.44 -8.56 18.26
C ALA A 289 -22.06 -7.65 19.33
N SER A 290 -21.75 -6.34 19.28
CA SER A 290 -22.29 -5.38 20.24
C SER A 290 -23.83 -5.33 20.15
N LYS A 291 -24.52 -4.87 21.19
CA LYS A 291 -25.99 -4.71 21.15
C LYS A 291 -26.42 -3.77 20.01
N ILE A 292 -25.60 -2.76 19.70
CA ILE A 292 -25.81 -1.80 18.61
C ILE A 292 -25.62 -2.48 17.25
N GLU A 293 -24.60 -3.34 17.11
CA GLU A 293 -24.39 -4.15 15.90
C GLU A 293 -25.56 -5.10 15.66
N ARG A 294 -26.01 -5.81 16.70
CA ARG A 294 -27.18 -6.70 16.62
C ARG A 294 -28.45 -5.97 16.21
N ALA A 295 -28.68 -4.76 16.74
CA ALA A 295 -29.82 -3.93 16.36
C ALA A 295 -29.73 -3.40 14.92
N ARG A 296 -28.52 -3.12 14.41
CA ARG A 296 -28.30 -2.70 13.01
C ARG A 296 -28.45 -3.85 12.02
N LEU A 297 -28.00 -5.06 12.39
CA LEU A 297 -28.15 -6.27 11.60
C LEU A 297 -29.59 -6.76 11.53
N ALA A 298 -30.38 -6.59 12.61
CA ALA A 298 -31.78 -6.99 12.65
C ALA A 298 -32.73 -6.09 11.82
N ASN A 299 -32.26 -4.94 11.35
CA ASN A 299 -33.02 -3.96 10.56
C ASN A 299 -32.64 -3.94 9.07
N ARG A 300 -31.86 -4.93 8.60
CA ARG A 300 -31.53 -5.20 7.19
C ARG A 300 -32.14 -6.54 6.79
#